data_AF-A0A2P4SG57-F1
#
_entry.id   AF-A0A2P4SG57-F1
#
_cell.length_a   1.000
_cell.length_b   1.000
_cell.length_c   1.000
_cell.angle_alpha   90.00
_cell.angle_beta   90.00
_cell.angle_gamma   90.00
#
_symmetry.space_group_name_H-M   'P 1'
#
loop_
_entity.id
_entity.type
_entity.pdbx_description
1 polymer ?
#
loop_
_entity_poly.entity_id
_entity_poly.type
_entity_poly.pdbx_seq_one_letter_code
_entity_poly.pdbx_strand_id
1 'polypeptide(L)'
;MVTLRGVPKDLDSYPKDLLLFLSPSDYAATGSCKQYFANVGKANLDLLQRESSERKQLLLEALACLKIPGTQVNKENAKILGHLVCDLGKDYIRSSAGTLLEELSQCESFLPDQEEAIRSVISSGNTPFGYGFLLMLRRKR
;
A
#
# COMPACT_ATOMS: atom_id res chain seq x y z
N MET A 1 30.39 -11.11 -18.78
CA MET A 1 30.89 -10.95 -17.40
C MET A 1 29.80 -10.30 -16.58
N VAL A 2 29.15 -11.06 -15.70
CA VAL A 2 28.18 -10.52 -14.73
C VAL A 2 29.02 -10.06 -13.54
N THR A 3 29.08 -8.75 -13.29
CA THR A 3 29.77 -8.21 -12.12
C THR A 3 29.01 -8.65 -10.87
N LEU A 4 29.50 -9.72 -10.25
CA LEU A 4 29.30 -9.98 -8.83
C LEU A 4 29.75 -8.73 -8.05
N ARG A 5 28.82 -8.14 -7.29
CA ARG A 5 28.96 -6.97 -6.39
C ARG A 5 28.62 -5.62 -7.02
N GLY A 6 27.34 -5.28 -6.94
CA GLY A 6 26.85 -3.91 -7.02
C GLY A 6 25.35 -3.91 -7.26
N VAL A 7 24.57 -3.54 -6.25
CA VAL A 7 23.18 -3.16 -6.51
C VAL A 7 23.22 -2.01 -7.52
N PRO A 8 22.49 -2.08 -8.66
CA PRO A 8 22.44 -0.99 -9.62
C PRO A 8 22.13 0.32 -8.92
N LYS A 9 22.83 1.40 -9.25
CA LYS A 9 22.64 2.72 -8.60
C LYS A 9 21.38 3.45 -9.07
N ASP A 10 20.73 2.94 -10.10
CA ASP A 10 19.54 3.53 -10.71
C ASP A 10 18.41 2.51 -10.74
N LEU A 11 18.00 2.01 -9.58
CA LEU A 11 16.82 1.14 -9.48
C LEU A 11 15.51 1.86 -9.83
N ASP A 12 15.53 3.20 -9.94
CA ASP A 12 14.36 4.00 -10.32
C ASP A 12 13.93 3.82 -11.77
N SER A 13 14.86 3.49 -12.67
CA SER A 13 14.56 3.20 -14.09
C SER A 13 14.03 1.79 -14.33
N TYR A 14 14.05 0.92 -13.32
CA TYR A 14 13.61 -0.47 -13.43
C TYR A 14 12.09 -0.58 -13.26
N PRO A 15 11.46 -1.62 -13.85
CA PRO A 15 10.07 -1.97 -13.55
C PRO A 15 9.83 -2.04 -12.03
N LYS A 16 8.75 -1.39 -11.57
CA LYS A 16 8.46 -1.26 -10.13
C LYS A 16 8.22 -2.61 -9.46
N ASP A 17 7.71 -3.57 -10.22
CA ASP A 17 7.50 -4.96 -9.82
C ASP A 17 8.78 -5.66 -9.36
N LEU A 18 9.95 -5.31 -9.92
CA LEU A 18 11.22 -5.88 -9.48
C LEU A 18 11.58 -5.46 -8.05
N LEU A 19 11.11 -4.29 -7.60
CA LEU A 19 11.38 -3.79 -6.26
C LEU A 19 10.69 -4.63 -5.19
N LEU A 20 9.63 -5.37 -5.53
CA LEU A 20 8.95 -6.29 -4.59
C LEU A 20 9.86 -7.39 -4.06
N PHE A 21 10.96 -7.68 -4.76
CA PHE A 21 11.93 -8.72 -4.42
C PHE A 21 13.24 -8.16 -3.86
N LEU A 22 13.28 -6.87 -3.53
CA LEU A 22 14.40 -6.20 -2.90
C LEU A 22 14.04 -5.79 -1.47
N SER A 23 15.04 -5.56 -0.64
CA SER A 23 14.84 -4.88 0.64
C SER A 23 15.05 -3.37 0.51
N PRO A 24 14.50 -2.54 1.41
CA PRO A 24 14.83 -1.12 1.49
C PRO A 24 16.33 -0.86 1.62
N SER A 25 17.08 -1.77 2.24
CA SER A 25 18.53 -1.69 2.38
C SER A 25 19.26 -1.85 1.04
N ASP A 26 18.78 -2.72 0.16
CA ASP A 26 19.33 -2.87 -1.19
C ASP A 26 19.13 -1.57 -1.99
N TYR A 27 18.00 -0.91 -1.78
CA TYR A 27 17.67 0.35 -2.45
C TYR A 27 18.45 1.58 -1.91
N ALA A 28 19.13 1.46 -0.77
CA ALA A 28 19.78 2.60 -0.09
C ALA A 28 20.86 3.32 -0.94
N ALA A 29 21.44 2.63 -1.93
CA ALA A 29 22.39 3.23 -2.88
C ALA A 29 21.72 4.02 -4.01
N THR A 30 20.41 3.81 -4.25
CA THR A 30 19.60 4.52 -5.25
C THR A 30 18.88 5.70 -4.61
N GLY A 31 18.24 5.51 -3.45
CA GLY A 31 17.44 6.57 -2.84
C GLY A 31 16.98 6.30 -1.42
N SER A 32 16.06 7.12 -0.94
CA SER A 32 15.53 7.03 0.43
C SER A 32 14.49 5.92 0.57
N CYS A 33 14.22 5.47 1.80
CA CYS A 33 13.16 4.50 2.06
C CYS A 33 11.78 5.00 1.59
N LYS A 34 11.52 6.32 1.67
CA LYS A 34 10.26 6.90 1.17
C LYS A 34 10.16 6.77 -0.35
N GLN A 35 11.26 6.98 -1.05
CA GLN A 35 11.33 6.81 -2.50
C GLN A 35 11.14 5.33 -2.89
N TYR A 36 11.78 4.42 -2.16
CA TYR A 36 11.57 2.98 -2.31
C TYR A 36 10.09 2.61 -2.21
N PHE A 37 9.42 3.00 -1.12
CA PHE A 37 8.01 2.67 -0.94
C PHE A 37 7.07 3.42 -1.88
N ALA A 38 7.41 4.64 -2.32
CA ALA A 38 6.65 5.34 -3.36
C ALA A 38 6.72 4.63 -4.72
N ASN A 39 7.78 3.85 -4.96
CA ASN A 39 7.90 3.01 -6.14
C ASN A 39 7.20 1.66 -5.94
N VAL A 40 7.39 1.00 -4.79
CA VAL A 40 6.69 -0.24 -4.43
C VAL A 40 5.17 -0.05 -4.45
N GLY A 41 4.66 1.08 -3.96
CA GLY A 41 3.24 1.40 -3.99
C GLY A 41 2.64 1.52 -5.39
N LYS A 42 3.46 1.61 -6.43
CA LYS A 42 3.03 1.61 -7.85
C LYS A 42 3.16 0.24 -8.51
N ALA A 43 3.79 -0.73 -7.85
CA ALA A 43 4.02 -2.06 -8.39
C ALA A 43 2.71 -2.88 -8.39
N ASN A 44 2.69 -3.93 -9.21
CA ASN A 44 1.65 -4.94 -9.17
C ASN A 44 1.87 -5.88 -7.97
N LEU A 45 1.20 -5.60 -6.85
CA LEU A 45 1.33 -6.40 -5.63
C LEU A 45 0.81 -7.83 -5.77
N ASP A 46 0.03 -8.16 -6.80
CA ASP A 46 -0.52 -9.51 -6.98
C ASP A 46 0.52 -10.53 -7.45
N LEU A 47 1.73 -10.05 -7.78
CA LEU A 47 2.92 -10.88 -7.91
C LEU A 47 3.34 -11.51 -6.58
N LEU A 48 2.98 -10.90 -5.45
CA LEU A 48 3.11 -11.49 -4.12
C LEU A 48 1.74 -12.00 -3.69
N GLN A 49 1.66 -13.30 -3.36
CA GLN A 49 0.44 -13.91 -2.88
C GLN A 49 -0.14 -13.09 -1.73
N ARG A 50 -1.44 -12.77 -1.80
CA ARG A 50 -2.12 -12.03 -0.74
C ARG A 50 -1.96 -12.77 0.59
N GLU A 51 -1.69 -12.00 1.65
CA GLU A 51 -1.42 -12.52 2.99
C GLU A 51 -0.14 -13.36 3.17
N SER A 52 0.71 -13.50 2.13
CA SER A 52 2.04 -14.09 2.27
C SER A 52 2.89 -13.36 3.30
N SER A 53 3.85 -14.07 3.88
CA SER A 53 4.85 -13.51 4.81
C SER A 53 5.57 -12.32 4.20
N GLU A 54 5.94 -12.42 2.93
CA GLU A 54 6.69 -11.44 2.16
C GLU A 54 5.88 -10.14 2.00
N ARG A 55 4.60 -10.26 1.58
CA ARG A 55 3.72 -9.10 1.41
C ARG A 55 3.39 -8.42 2.75
N LYS A 56 3.19 -9.21 3.80
CA LYS A 56 3.00 -8.69 5.18
C LYS A 56 4.24 -7.95 5.68
N GLN A 57 5.42 -8.53 5.47
CA GLN A 57 6.69 -7.92 5.84
C GLN A 57 6.91 -6.60 5.09
N LEU A 58 6.63 -6.57 3.79
CA LEU A 58 6.73 -5.37 2.97
C LEU A 58 5.85 -4.23 3.48
N LEU A 59 4.61 -4.53 3.89
CA LEU A 59 3.72 -3.56 4.52
C LEU A 59 4.27 -3.05 5.85
N LEU A 60 4.78 -3.93 6.71
CA LEU A 60 5.35 -3.55 8.01
C LEU A 60 6.56 -2.62 7.84
N GLU A 61 7.43 -2.91 6.89
CA GLU A 61 8.59 -2.06 6.57
C GLU A 61 8.16 -0.70 6.00
N ALA A 62 7.09 -0.66 5.19
CA ALA A 62 6.53 0.59 4.67
C ALA A 62 6.01 1.48 5.82
N LEU A 63 5.22 0.90 6.72
CA LEU A 63 4.68 1.59 7.89
C LEU A 63 5.80 2.15 8.79
N ALA A 64 6.85 1.36 9.01
CA ALA A 64 8.03 1.76 9.78
C ALA A 64 8.81 2.90 9.10
N CYS A 65 9.07 2.81 7.79
CA CYS A 65 9.75 3.85 7.01
C CYS A 65 8.98 5.18 7.07
N LEU A 66 7.65 5.13 6.96
CA LEU A 66 6.78 6.30 6.98
C LEU A 66 6.50 6.85 8.38
N LYS A 67 6.92 6.12 9.43
CA LYS A 67 6.73 6.47 10.84
C LYS A 67 5.26 6.77 11.16
N ILE A 68 4.36 5.91 10.69
CA ILE A 68 2.92 6.08 10.88
C ILE A 68 2.57 5.94 12.37
N PRO A 69 1.97 6.95 13.01
CA PRO A 69 1.63 6.89 14.43
C PRO A 69 0.35 6.08 14.64
N GLY A 70 0.48 4.89 15.22
CA GLY A 70 -0.64 3.97 15.41
C GLY A 70 -1.26 3.60 14.07
N THR A 71 -2.54 3.91 13.89
CA THR A 71 -3.27 3.62 12.64
C THR A 71 -3.58 4.85 11.80
N GLN A 72 -3.03 6.02 12.16
CA GLN A 72 -3.34 7.31 11.53
C GLN A 72 -2.49 7.56 10.27
N VAL A 73 -3.07 7.30 9.10
CA VAL A 73 -2.43 7.48 7.79
C VAL A 73 -2.89 8.81 7.19
N ASN A 74 -2.00 9.77 7.05
CA ASN A 74 -2.31 11.04 6.36
C ASN A 74 -2.33 10.85 4.83
N LYS A 75 -2.74 11.90 4.11
CA LYS A 75 -2.89 11.86 2.64
C LYS A 75 -1.56 11.58 1.93
N GLU A 76 -0.47 12.16 2.41
CA GLU A 76 0.85 12.00 1.82
C GLU A 76 1.34 10.56 1.95
N ASN A 77 1.17 9.95 3.14
CA ASN A 77 1.56 8.57 3.39
C ASN A 77 0.65 7.60 2.63
N ALA A 78 -0.66 7.86 2.52
CA ALA A 78 -1.57 7.05 1.71
C ALA A 78 -1.10 6.97 0.24
N LYS A 79 -0.72 8.11 -0.34
CA LYS A 79 -0.17 8.17 -1.71
C LYS A 79 1.16 7.43 -1.85
N ILE A 80 2.03 7.49 -0.84
CA ILE A 80 3.31 6.74 -0.86
C ILE A 80 3.04 5.24 -0.77
N LEU A 81 2.10 4.82 0.08
CA LEU A 81 1.71 3.41 0.20
C LEU A 81 1.10 2.89 -1.11
N GLY A 82 0.32 3.70 -1.83
CA GLY A 82 -0.29 3.31 -3.11
C GLY A 82 -1.05 1.99 -2.96
N HIS A 83 -0.77 0.99 -3.80
CA HIS A 83 -1.41 -0.33 -3.72
C HIS A 83 -1.22 -1.06 -2.39
N LEU A 84 -0.21 -0.73 -1.56
CA LEU A 84 -0.05 -1.34 -0.24
C LEU A 84 -1.20 -1.02 0.71
N VAL A 85 -2.01 0.02 0.43
CA VAL A 85 -3.20 0.30 1.24
C VAL A 85 -4.21 -0.85 1.21
N CYS A 86 -4.18 -1.68 0.17
CA CYS A 86 -5.07 -2.84 0.01
C CYS A 86 -4.85 -3.93 1.06
N ASP A 87 -3.69 -3.90 1.73
CA ASP A 87 -3.30 -4.84 2.78
C ASP A 87 -3.44 -4.24 4.18
N LEU A 88 -3.85 -2.97 4.31
CA LEU A 88 -4.10 -2.35 5.61
C LEU A 88 -5.32 -2.97 6.29
N GLY A 89 -5.15 -3.34 7.56
CA GLY A 89 -6.24 -3.92 8.36
C GLY A 89 -7.38 -2.93 8.64
N LYS A 90 -8.52 -3.48 9.08
CA LYS A 90 -9.76 -2.73 9.39
C LYS A 90 -9.57 -1.48 10.26
N ASP A 91 -8.63 -1.49 11.20
CA ASP A 91 -8.44 -0.38 12.15
C ASP A 91 -7.82 0.85 11.48
N TYR A 92 -6.95 0.67 10.48
CA TYR A 92 -6.44 1.76 9.63
C TYR A 92 -7.56 2.38 8.80
N ILE A 93 -8.41 1.53 8.20
CA ILE A 93 -9.56 1.98 7.42
C ILE A 93 -10.51 2.82 8.28
N ARG A 94 -10.82 2.36 9.50
CA ARG A 94 -11.71 3.07 10.42
C ARG A 94 -11.15 4.42 10.87
N SER A 95 -9.86 4.47 11.21
CA SER A 95 -9.24 5.67 11.76
C SER A 95 -8.83 6.69 10.70
N SER A 96 -8.61 6.25 9.45
CA SER A 96 -8.04 7.05 8.36
C SER A 96 -8.88 7.00 7.07
N ALA A 97 -10.19 6.77 7.18
CA ALA A 97 -11.07 6.63 6.01
C ALA A 97 -11.00 7.83 5.05
N GLY A 98 -10.96 9.05 5.58
CA GLY A 98 -10.93 10.28 4.79
C GLY A 98 -9.71 10.42 3.87
N THR A 99 -8.62 9.73 4.16
CA THR A 99 -7.38 9.75 3.38
C THR A 99 -7.14 8.45 2.61
N LEU A 100 -7.63 7.32 3.10
CA LEU A 100 -7.40 6.00 2.50
C LEU A 100 -8.41 5.63 1.42
N LEU A 101 -9.67 6.11 1.49
CA LEU A 101 -10.72 5.64 0.58
C LEU A 101 -10.39 5.87 -0.91
N GLU A 102 -9.72 6.97 -1.25
CA GLU A 102 -9.26 7.25 -2.62
C GLU A 102 -8.34 6.12 -3.14
N GLU A 103 -7.30 5.78 -2.40
CA GLU A 103 -6.34 4.74 -2.76
C GLU A 103 -6.97 3.33 -2.68
N LEU A 104 -7.82 3.08 -1.66
CA LEU A 104 -8.56 1.83 -1.53
C LEU A 104 -9.46 1.57 -2.74
N SER A 105 -9.98 2.61 -3.41
CA SER A 105 -10.79 2.44 -4.62
C SER A 105 -10.08 1.67 -5.74
N GLN A 106 -8.74 1.65 -5.73
CA GLN A 106 -7.91 0.95 -6.71
C GLN A 106 -7.75 -0.55 -6.40
N CYS A 107 -7.90 -0.97 -5.14
CA CYS A 107 -7.71 -2.36 -4.70
C CYS A 107 -8.66 -3.35 -5.37
N GLU A 108 -8.15 -4.40 -6.00
CA GLU A 108 -8.97 -5.36 -6.75
C GLU A 108 -9.96 -6.16 -5.88
N SER A 109 -9.63 -6.38 -4.62
CA SER A 109 -10.47 -7.14 -3.68
C SER A 109 -10.17 -6.73 -2.23
N PHE A 110 -11.06 -7.10 -1.32
CA PHE A 110 -10.95 -6.82 0.11
C PHE A 110 -11.20 -8.08 0.93
N LEU A 111 -10.56 -8.16 2.09
CA LEU A 111 -10.91 -9.14 3.11
C LEU A 111 -12.28 -8.81 3.73
N PRO A 112 -13.01 -9.80 4.28
CA PRO A 112 -14.34 -9.57 4.85
C PRO A 112 -14.39 -8.47 5.92
N ASP A 113 -13.34 -8.37 6.75
CA ASP A 113 -13.25 -7.37 7.82
C ASP A 113 -12.91 -5.96 7.29
N GLN A 114 -12.13 -5.86 6.21
CA GLN A 114 -11.93 -4.62 5.46
C GLN A 114 -13.25 -4.16 4.83
N GLU A 115 -14.02 -5.05 4.20
CA GLU A 115 -15.34 -4.69 3.64
C GLU A 115 -16.28 -4.12 4.71
N GLU A 116 -16.33 -4.77 5.88
CA GLU A 116 -17.16 -4.31 7.00
C GLU A 116 -16.71 -2.93 7.50
N ALA A 117 -15.40 -2.71 7.65
CA ALA A 117 -14.84 -1.43 8.04
C ALA A 117 -15.19 -0.32 7.05
N ILE A 118 -14.99 -0.58 5.75
CA ILE A 118 -15.32 0.36 4.67
C ILE A 118 -16.82 0.70 4.69
N ARG A 119 -17.69 -0.29 4.85
CA ARG A 119 -19.14 -0.08 4.95
C ARG A 119 -19.51 0.79 6.13
N SER A 120 -18.91 0.53 7.29
CA SER A 120 -19.14 1.29 8.52
C SER A 120 -18.76 2.76 8.34
N VAL A 121 -17.58 3.05 7.79
CA VAL A 121 -17.13 4.45 7.61
C VAL A 121 -17.95 5.20 6.57
N ILE A 122 -18.34 4.58 5.45
CA ILE A 122 -19.20 5.24 4.46
C ILE A 122 -20.58 5.52 5.03
N SER A 123 -21.16 4.57 5.77
CA SER A 123 -22.48 4.73 6.38
C SER A 123 -22.50 5.80 7.48
N SER A 124 -21.34 6.13 8.06
CA SER A 124 -21.23 7.20 9.06
C SER A 124 -21.37 8.62 8.48
N GLY A 125 -21.23 8.78 7.16
CA GLY A 125 -21.31 10.08 6.48
C GLY A 125 -20.09 10.99 6.69
N ASN A 126 -19.06 10.54 7.41
CA ASN A 126 -17.86 11.33 7.74
C ASN A 126 -16.80 11.36 6.61
N THR A 127 -17.14 10.88 5.43
CA THR A 127 -16.22 10.84 4.28
C THR A 127 -16.88 11.46 3.06
N PRO A 128 -16.12 12.11 2.17
CA PRO A 128 -16.68 12.62 0.91
C PRO A 128 -17.18 11.51 -0.02
N PHE A 129 -16.91 10.24 0.33
CA PHE A 129 -17.36 9.07 -0.39
C PHE A 129 -18.72 8.61 0.13
N GLY A 130 -19.70 8.53 -0.77
CA GLY A 130 -21.05 8.05 -0.46
C GLY A 130 -21.34 6.66 -1.02
N TYR A 131 -22.62 6.38 -1.26
CA TYR A 131 -23.11 5.10 -1.80
C TYR A 131 -22.45 4.66 -3.11
N GLY A 132 -21.93 5.59 -3.93
CA GLY A 132 -21.18 5.25 -5.14
C GLY A 132 -19.94 4.37 -4.88
N PHE A 133 -19.27 4.58 -3.75
CA PHE A 133 -18.13 3.76 -3.35
C PHE A 133 -18.55 2.33 -2.98
N LEU A 134 -19.68 2.19 -2.26
CA LEU A 134 -20.24 0.87 -1.93
C LEU A 134 -20.62 0.06 -3.18
N LEU A 135 -21.10 0.74 -4.23
CA LEU A 135 -21.39 0.09 -5.51
C LEU A 135 -20.12 -0.38 -6.22
N MET A 136 -19.01 0.37 -6.13
CA MET A 136 -17.71 -0.09 -6.64
C MET A 136 -17.22 -1.35 -5.92
N LEU A 137 -17.31 -1.38 -4.59
CA LEU A 137 -16.92 -2.58 -3.80
C LEU A 137 -17.71 -3.82 -4.23
N ARG A 138 -19.01 -3.67 -4.51
CA ARG A 138 -19.84 -4.79 -4.96
C ARG A 138 -19.45 -5.35 -6.33
N ARG A 139 -18.77 -4.58 -7.18
CA ARG A 139 -18.26 -5.05 -8.47
C ARG A 139 -16.93 -5.80 -8.36
N LYS A 140 -16.23 -5.65 -7.25
CA LYS A 140 -14.92 -6.25 -6.97
C LYS A 140 -15.01 -7.57 -6.19
N ARG A 141 -16.21 -8.15 -6.16
CA ARG A 141 -16.54 -9.37 -5.43
C ARG A 141 -16.80 -10.51 -6.40
#